data_AF-A0A401PZC3-F1
#
_entry.id   AF-A0A401PZC3-F1
#
_cell.length_a   1.000
_cell.length_b   1.000
_cell.length_c   1.000
_cell.angle_alpha   90.00
_cell.angle_beta   90.00
_cell.angle_gamma   90.00
#
_symmetry.space_group_name_H-M   'P 1'
#
loop_
_entity.id
_entity.type
_entity.pdbx_description
1 polymer ?
#
loop_
_entity_poly.entity_id
_entity_poly.type
_entity_poly.pdbx_seq_one_letter_code
_entity_poly.pdbx_strand_id
1 'polypeptide(L)'
;ETVEYAFLIIFTIETFLKIIAYGLMLHPNAYVRNGWNLMDFVIVIVGLFSVVLEQLTKAENVDGNAASGGKHSGGFDVKALRAFRVLRPLRLVSGVPSLQVVLNSIIKAMVPLLHIALLVLFVIIIYAIIGLELFIGKMHKTCYFSDTNVIAEDEPAPCAFSGNGRQCPMNGTECRGGWPGPNGGITNFDNFAFAMLTVFQCITMEGWTDVLYW
;
A
#
# COMPACT_ATOMS: atom_id res chain seq x y z
N GLU A 1 -16.71 6.85 -19.09
CA GLU A 1 -16.87 5.42 -19.43
C GLU A 1 -16.84 5.17 -20.93
N THR A 2 -17.77 5.70 -21.74
CA THR A 2 -17.77 5.49 -23.22
C THR A 2 -16.45 5.85 -23.91
N VAL A 3 -15.85 6.98 -23.54
CA VAL A 3 -14.54 7.41 -24.06
C VAL A 3 -13.41 6.45 -23.67
N GLU A 4 -13.49 5.84 -22.49
CA GLU A 4 -12.49 4.88 -22.02
C GLU A 4 -12.57 3.55 -22.78
N TYR A 5 -13.78 3.12 -23.13
CA TYR A 5 -14.00 1.98 -24.01
C TYR A 5 -13.43 2.24 -25.42
N ALA A 6 -13.66 3.45 -25.97
CA ALA A 6 -13.09 3.82 -27.26
C ALA A 6 -11.56 3.78 -27.24
N PHE A 7 -10.93 4.35 -26.21
CA PHE A 7 -9.48 4.26 -26.02
C PHE A 7 -9.01 2.81 -25.91
N LEU A 8 -9.64 1.98 -25.08
CA LEU A 8 -9.27 0.57 -24.92
C LEU A 8 -9.32 -0.20 -26.25
N ILE A 9 -10.34 0.03 -27.07
CA ILE A 9 -10.49 -0.60 -28.39
C ILE A 9 -9.34 -0.18 -29.31
N ILE A 10 -9.07 1.12 -29.42
CA ILE A 10 -7.97 1.66 -30.24
C ILE A 10 -6.63 1.02 -29.82
N PHE A 11 -6.37 0.96 -28.52
CA PHE A 11 -5.13 0.40 -27.99
C PHE A 11 -5.04 -1.11 -28.19
N THR A 12 -6.16 -1.83 -28.09
CA THR A 12 -6.19 -3.26 -28.37
C THR A 12 -5.83 -3.53 -29.83
N ILE A 13 -6.37 -2.74 -30.75
CA ILE A 13 -6.04 -2.81 -32.18
C ILE A 13 -4.57 -2.49 -32.41
N GLU A 14 -4.06 -1.40 -31.84
CA GLU A 14 -2.65 -1.00 -31.97
C GLU A 14 -1.70 -2.11 -31.50
N THR A 15 -1.94 -2.68 -30.32
CA THR A 15 -1.15 -3.77 -29.75
C THR A 15 -1.20 -5.02 -30.63
N PHE A 16 -2.38 -5.38 -31.14
CA PHE A 16 -2.54 -6.53 -32.01
C PHE A 16 -1.79 -6.36 -33.34
N LEU A 17 -1.89 -5.18 -33.95
CA LEU A 17 -1.13 -4.84 -35.17
C LEU A 17 0.39 -4.92 -34.94
N LYS A 18 0.88 -4.38 -33.82
CA LYS A 18 2.30 -4.47 -33.46
C LYS A 18 2.76 -5.91 -33.24
N ILE A 19 1.93 -6.76 -32.63
CA ILE A 19 2.24 -8.19 -32.43
C ILE A 19 2.34 -8.93 -33.77
N ILE A 20 1.44 -8.67 -34.72
CA ILE A 20 1.48 -9.28 -36.06
C ILE A 20 2.72 -8.80 -36.83
N ALA A 21 3.01 -7.49 -36.79
CA ALA A 21 4.11 -6.90 -37.56
C ALA A 21 5.50 -7.32 -37.05
N TYR A 22 5.70 -7.36 -35.73
CA TYR A 22 7.01 -7.67 -35.14
C TYR A 22 7.20 -9.15 -34.75
N GLY A 23 6.11 -9.92 -34.72
CA GLY A 23 6.10 -11.28 -34.20
C GLY A 23 6.17 -11.32 -32.65
N LEU A 24 5.61 -12.40 -32.08
CA LEU A 24 5.45 -12.52 -30.62
C LEU A 24 6.80 -12.74 -29.90
N MET A 25 7.60 -13.72 -30.33
CA MET A 25 8.86 -14.10 -29.65
C MET A 25 10.01 -14.53 -30.57
N LEU A 26 9.74 -15.01 -31.80
CA LEU A 26 10.75 -15.69 -32.63
C LEU A 26 11.71 -14.75 -33.40
N HIS A 27 11.38 -13.46 -33.53
CA HIS A 27 12.22 -12.49 -34.24
C HIS A 27 13.13 -11.69 -33.29
N PRO A 28 14.33 -11.27 -33.73
CA PRO A 28 15.22 -10.44 -32.92
C PRO A 28 14.60 -9.06 -32.55
N ASN A 29 13.62 -8.58 -33.31
CA ASN A 29 12.82 -7.39 -32.98
C ASN A 29 11.43 -7.75 -32.43
N ALA A 30 11.28 -8.91 -31.78
CA ALA A 30 10.01 -9.37 -31.24
C ALA A 30 9.39 -8.35 -30.28
N TYR A 31 8.07 -8.28 -30.32
CA TYR A 31 7.27 -7.32 -29.57
C TYR A 31 7.56 -7.36 -28.06
N VAL A 32 7.68 -8.56 -27.49
CA VAL A 32 7.89 -8.78 -26.04
C VAL A 32 9.30 -8.41 -25.58
N ARG A 33 10.28 -8.31 -26.49
CA ARG A 33 11.67 -7.98 -26.15
C ARG A 33 11.88 -6.48 -25.88
N ASN A 34 10.97 -5.63 -26.36
CA ASN A 34 10.96 -4.21 -26.04
C ASN A 34 10.13 -3.98 -24.76
N GLY A 35 10.78 -3.55 -23.67
CA GLY A 35 10.12 -3.32 -22.38
C GLY A 35 8.96 -2.33 -22.44
N TRP A 36 9.02 -1.32 -23.33
CA TRP A 36 7.95 -0.35 -23.51
C TRP A 36 6.71 -0.95 -24.17
N ASN A 37 6.91 -1.84 -25.15
CA ASN A 37 5.82 -2.58 -25.79
C ASN A 37 5.19 -3.58 -24.81
N LEU A 38 6.01 -4.23 -23.96
CA LEU A 38 5.51 -5.12 -22.91
C LEU A 38 4.64 -4.36 -21.90
N MET A 39 5.04 -3.15 -21.48
CA MET A 39 4.23 -2.28 -20.63
C MET A 39 2.89 -1.93 -21.29
N ASP A 40 2.89 -1.54 -22.57
CA ASP A 40 1.66 -1.24 -23.32
C ASP A 40 0.71 -2.42 -23.36
N PHE A 41 1.24 -3.62 -23.60
CA PHE A 41 0.50 -4.88 -23.61
C PHE A 41 -0.11 -5.21 -22.25
N VAL A 42 0.65 -5.09 -21.16
CA VAL A 42 0.11 -5.28 -19.79
C VAL A 42 -1.07 -4.34 -19.54
N ILE A 43 -0.97 -3.07 -19.94
CA ILE A 43 -2.07 -2.10 -19.78
C ILE A 43 -3.30 -2.50 -20.62
N VAL A 44 -3.13 -3.07 -21.82
CA VAL A 44 -4.26 -3.57 -22.64
C VAL A 44 -4.91 -4.75 -21.93
N ILE A 45 -4.13 -5.74 -21.49
CA ILE A 45 -4.64 -6.95 -20.84
C ILE A 45 -5.40 -6.61 -19.56
N VAL A 46 -4.83 -5.77 -18.70
CA VAL A 46 -5.51 -5.31 -17.47
C VAL A 46 -6.78 -4.53 -17.79
N GLY A 47 -6.76 -3.71 -18.85
CA GLY A 47 -7.94 -3.00 -19.34
C GLY A 47 -9.06 -3.93 -19.83
N LEU A 48 -8.73 -4.91 -20.67
CA LEU A 48 -9.67 -5.92 -21.17
C LEU A 48 -10.23 -6.77 -20.03
N PHE A 49 -9.38 -7.21 -19.11
CA PHE A 49 -9.80 -7.99 -17.95
C PHE A 49 -10.78 -7.22 -17.06
N SER A 50 -10.54 -5.92 -16.85
CA SER A 50 -11.47 -5.07 -16.08
C SER A 50 -12.85 -4.96 -16.74
N VAL A 51 -12.92 -4.84 -18.07
CA VAL A 51 -14.18 -4.78 -18.82
C VAL A 51 -14.92 -6.10 -18.80
N VAL A 52 -14.21 -7.22 -19.02
CA VAL A 52 -14.81 -8.55 -19.02
C VAL A 52 -15.43 -8.86 -17.64
N LEU A 53 -14.71 -8.57 -16.55
CA LEU A 53 -15.24 -8.78 -15.20
C LEU A 53 -16.46 -7.89 -14.90
N GLU A 54 -16.46 -6.63 -15.34
CA GLU A 54 -17.61 -5.72 -15.18
C GLU A 54 -18.85 -6.23 -15.93
N GLN A 55 -18.68 -6.79 -17.12
CA GLN A 55 -19.80 -7.36 -17.90
C GLN A 55 -20.32 -8.67 -17.30
N LEU A 56 -19.43 -9.55 -16.81
CA LEU A 56 -19.82 -10.82 -16.18
C LEU A 56 -20.62 -10.59 -14.89
N THR A 57 -20.15 -9.67 -14.03
CA THR A 57 -20.89 -9.30 -12.81
C THR A 57 -22.22 -8.62 -13.12
N LYS A 58 -22.31 -7.80 -14.19
CA LYS A 58 -23.58 -7.21 -14.60
C LYS A 58 -24.57 -8.24 -15.16
N ALA A 59 -24.10 -9.25 -15.88
CA ALA A 59 -24.94 -10.33 -16.41
C ALA A 59 -25.52 -11.22 -15.29
N GLU A 60 -24.71 -11.57 -14.30
CA GLU A 60 -25.15 -12.34 -13.12
C GLU A 60 -26.26 -11.62 -12.33
N ASN A 61 -26.21 -10.29 -12.27
CA ASN A 61 -27.24 -9.49 -11.58
C ASN A 61 -28.57 -9.38 -12.35
N VAL A 62 -28.63 -9.73 -13.64
CA VAL A 62 -29.85 -9.63 -14.46
C VAL A 62 -30.64 -10.94 -14.47
N ASP A 63 -30.00 -12.09 -14.27
CA ASP A 63 -30.66 -13.42 -14.24
C ASP A 63 -31.12 -13.86 -12.82
N GLY A 64 -30.91 -13.02 -11.79
CA GLY A 64 -31.18 -13.34 -10.39
C GLY A 64 -32.57 -12.98 -9.88
N ASN A 65 -33.63 -13.63 -10.38
CA ASN A 65 -34.87 -13.72 -9.60
C ASN A 65 -34.62 -14.61 -8.36
N ALA A 66 -34.92 -14.04 -7.20
CA ALA A 66 -34.82 -14.60 -5.86
C ALA A 66 -34.96 -16.14 -5.72
N ALA A 67 -33.90 -16.79 -5.21
CA ALA A 67 -34.02 -17.86 -4.22
C ALA A 67 -32.65 -18.25 -3.61
N SER A 68 -32.56 -18.04 -2.29
CA SER A 68 -31.84 -18.88 -1.32
C SER A 68 -30.34 -19.20 -1.51
N GLY A 69 -29.53 -18.58 -0.64
CA GLY A 69 -28.69 -19.37 0.26
C GLY A 69 -27.46 -20.05 -0.37
N GLY A 70 -26.47 -19.26 -0.75
CA GLY A 70 -25.15 -19.77 -1.12
C GLY A 70 -24.11 -18.68 -0.99
N LYS A 71 -23.55 -18.55 0.21
CA LYS A 71 -22.46 -17.63 0.56
C LYS A 71 -21.16 -18.05 -0.17
N HIS A 72 -21.11 -17.91 -1.50
CA HIS A 72 -19.84 -17.91 -2.23
C HIS A 72 -19.39 -16.47 -2.41
N SER A 73 -18.65 -16.00 -1.39
CA SER A 73 -17.96 -14.72 -1.32
C SER A 73 -16.79 -14.64 -2.33
N GLY A 74 -17.10 -14.76 -3.61
CA GLY A 74 -16.13 -14.66 -4.71
C GLY A 74 -16.34 -13.43 -5.59
N GLY A 75 -17.26 -12.53 -5.24
CA GLY A 75 -17.47 -11.26 -5.94
C GLY A 75 -16.21 -10.41 -5.81
N PHE A 76 -15.32 -10.51 -6.80
CA PHE A 76 -14.16 -9.64 -6.94
C PHE A 76 -14.63 -8.20 -6.82
N ASP A 77 -14.00 -7.41 -5.95
CA ASP A 77 -14.38 -6.01 -5.76
C ASP A 77 -14.04 -5.23 -7.04
N VAL A 78 -15.03 -5.10 -7.93
CA VAL A 78 -14.92 -4.38 -9.20
C VAL A 78 -14.52 -2.91 -8.98
N LYS A 79 -14.65 -2.37 -7.76
CA LYS A 79 -14.13 -1.05 -7.41
C LYS A 79 -12.60 -1.01 -7.40
N ALA A 80 -11.93 -2.07 -6.93
CA ALA A 80 -10.48 -2.15 -6.93
C ALA A 80 -9.92 -2.23 -8.37
N LEU A 81 -10.62 -2.90 -9.29
CA LEU A 81 -10.23 -3.01 -10.70
C LEU A 81 -10.21 -1.65 -11.42
N ARG A 82 -11.03 -0.70 -10.97
CA ARG A 82 -11.03 0.66 -11.50
C ARG A 82 -9.71 1.40 -11.21
N ALA A 83 -9.00 1.03 -10.14
CA ALA A 83 -7.71 1.64 -9.80
C ALA A 83 -6.64 1.38 -10.87
N PHE A 84 -6.68 0.24 -11.57
CA PHE A 84 -5.71 -0.06 -12.63
C PHE A 84 -5.72 0.92 -13.80
N ARG A 85 -6.80 1.70 -13.96
CA ARG A 85 -6.86 2.77 -14.97
C ARG A 85 -5.79 3.85 -14.71
N VAL A 86 -5.24 3.94 -13.49
CA VAL A 86 -4.10 4.80 -13.13
C VAL A 86 -2.80 4.46 -13.87
N LEU A 87 -2.69 3.26 -14.45
CA LEU A 87 -1.52 2.86 -15.24
C LEU A 87 -1.55 3.44 -16.66
N ARG A 88 -2.72 3.89 -17.16
CA ARG A 88 -2.87 4.37 -18.55
C ARG A 88 -1.98 5.58 -18.90
N PRO A 89 -1.79 6.59 -18.03
CA PRO A 89 -0.86 7.69 -18.28
C PRO A 89 0.59 7.24 -18.52
N LEU A 90 1.01 6.07 -18.02
CA LEU A 90 2.36 5.54 -18.28
C LEU A 90 2.61 5.26 -19.76
N ARG A 91 1.56 5.12 -20.59
CA ARG A 91 1.71 5.00 -22.05
C ARG A 91 2.24 6.26 -22.72
N LEU A 92 2.11 7.43 -22.09
CA LEU A 92 2.77 8.63 -22.61
C LEU A 92 4.29 8.44 -22.63
N VAL A 93 4.83 7.63 -21.73
CA VAL A 93 6.25 7.27 -21.71
C VAL A 93 6.63 6.38 -22.90
N SER A 94 5.83 5.37 -23.24
CA SER A 94 6.10 4.51 -24.41
C SER A 94 5.94 5.26 -25.73
N GLY A 95 5.06 6.28 -25.79
CA GLY A 95 4.84 7.12 -26.97
C GLY A 95 5.89 8.22 -27.18
N VAL A 96 6.51 8.72 -26.11
CA VAL A 96 7.42 9.88 -26.17
C VAL A 96 8.88 9.43 -25.91
N PRO A 97 9.75 9.39 -26.94
CA PRO A 97 11.10 8.85 -26.80
C PRO A 97 11.99 9.66 -25.83
N SER A 98 11.75 10.96 -25.68
CA SER A 98 12.49 11.78 -24.71
C SER A 98 12.22 11.37 -23.26
N LEU A 99 10.99 10.97 -22.91
CA LEU A 99 10.65 10.47 -21.56
C LEU A 99 11.33 9.12 -21.26
N GLN A 100 11.47 8.26 -22.27
CA GLN A 100 12.15 6.98 -22.14
C GLN A 100 13.63 7.16 -21.76
N VAL A 101 14.31 8.14 -22.36
CA VAL A 101 15.71 8.45 -22.04
C VAL A 101 15.85 8.92 -20.59
N VAL A 102 14.93 9.78 -20.13
CA VAL A 102 14.92 10.29 -18.75
C VAL A 102 14.70 9.14 -17.76
N LEU A 103 13.70 8.29 -17.96
CA LEU A 103 13.44 7.17 -17.04
C LEU A 103 14.55 6.11 -17.06
N ASN A 104 15.12 5.81 -18.23
CA ASN A 104 16.29 4.94 -18.30
C ASN A 104 17.47 5.51 -17.52
N SER A 105 17.63 6.84 -17.52
CA SER A 105 18.68 7.51 -16.74
C SER A 105 18.40 7.38 -15.23
N ILE A 106 17.14 7.56 -14.80
CA ILE A 106 16.72 7.38 -13.40
C ILE A 106 16.96 5.94 -12.94
N ILE A 107 16.53 4.94 -13.72
CA ILE A 107 16.71 3.52 -13.39
C ILE A 107 18.19 3.17 -13.28
N LYS A 108 19.03 3.65 -14.20
CA LYS A 108 20.49 3.45 -14.14
C LYS A 108 21.11 4.09 -12.90
N ALA A 109 20.62 5.25 -12.47
CA ALA A 109 21.08 5.92 -11.26
C ALA A 109 20.61 5.21 -9.98
N MET A 110 19.50 4.45 -10.02
CA MET A 110 18.98 3.71 -8.87
C MET A 110 19.80 2.47 -8.50
N VAL A 111 20.39 1.78 -9.50
CA VAL A 111 21.18 0.56 -9.29
C VAL A 111 22.30 0.73 -8.23
N PRO A 112 23.17 1.76 -8.28
CA PRO A 112 24.20 1.93 -7.25
C PRO A 112 23.64 2.25 -5.86
N LEU A 113 22.44 2.85 -5.78
CA LEU A 113 21.79 3.16 -4.50
C LEU A 113 21.25 1.90 -3.80
N LEU A 114 21.09 0.78 -4.50
CA LEU A 114 20.59 -0.47 -3.93
C LEU A 114 21.48 -0.98 -2.79
N HIS A 115 22.79 -0.83 -2.89
CA HIS A 115 23.72 -1.23 -1.83
C HIS A 115 23.51 -0.41 -0.54
N ILE A 116 23.26 0.90 -0.69
CA ILE A 116 22.98 1.79 0.43
C ILE A 116 21.60 1.46 1.02
N ALA A 117 20.59 1.22 0.17
CA ALA A 117 19.25 0.83 0.61
C ALA A 117 19.27 -0.48 1.41
N LEU A 118 20.09 -1.46 1.01
CA LEU A 118 20.26 -2.72 1.75
C LEU A 118 20.90 -2.48 3.12
N LEU A 119 21.91 -1.60 3.21
CA LEU A 119 22.50 -1.22 4.48
C LEU A 119 21.47 -0.57 5.41
N VAL A 120 20.69 0.39 4.90
CA VAL A 120 19.63 1.06 5.66
C VAL A 120 18.58 0.07 6.13
N LEU A 121 18.15 -0.86 5.27
CA LEU A 121 17.21 -1.93 5.64
C LEU A 121 17.76 -2.79 6.80
N PHE A 122 19.04 -3.15 6.75
CA PHE A 122 19.67 -3.93 7.82
C PHE A 122 19.70 -3.17 9.15
N VAL A 123 20.02 -1.87 9.11
CA VAL A 123 19.98 -1.00 10.29
C VAL A 123 18.56 -0.92 10.87
N ILE A 124 17.54 -0.75 10.02
CA ILE A 124 16.12 -0.75 10.44
C ILE A 124 15.78 -2.06 11.16
N ILE A 125 16.20 -3.21 10.62
CA ILE A 125 15.92 -4.52 11.23
C ILE A 125 16.55 -4.62 12.62
N ILE A 126 17.80 -4.20 12.79
CA ILE A 126 18.49 -4.24 14.09
C ILE A 126 17.72 -3.40 15.11
N TYR A 127 17.44 -2.14 14.79
CA TYR A 127 16.73 -1.25 15.71
C TYR A 127 15.28 -1.68 15.97
N ALA A 128 14.61 -2.31 14.99
CA ALA A 128 13.28 -2.87 15.17
C ALA A 128 13.28 -4.04 16.18
N ILE A 129 14.27 -4.94 16.11
CA ILE A 129 14.41 -6.04 17.08
C ILE A 129 14.74 -5.49 18.46
N ILE A 130 15.65 -4.52 18.56
CA ILE A 130 15.97 -3.86 19.85
C ILE A 130 14.72 -3.21 20.43
N GLY A 131 13.97 -2.46 19.62
CA GLY A 131 12.74 -1.79 20.05
C GLY A 131 11.65 -2.78 20.48
N LEU A 132 11.47 -3.87 19.73
CA LEU A 132 10.55 -4.97 20.06
C LEU A 132 10.87 -5.55 21.45
N GLU A 133 12.11 -5.96 21.69
CA GLU A 133 12.50 -6.57 22.96
C GLU A 133 12.39 -5.60 24.16
N LEU A 134 12.68 -4.31 23.95
CA LEU A 134 12.64 -3.31 25.02
C LEU A 134 11.22 -2.80 25.33
N PHE A 135 10.38 -2.63 24.30
CA PHE A 135 9.13 -1.86 24.41
C PHE A 135 7.86 -2.67 24.12
N ILE A 136 7.96 -3.99 23.95
CA ILE A 136 6.80 -4.87 23.76
C ILE A 136 5.73 -4.66 24.84
N GLY A 137 4.50 -4.38 24.41
CA GLY A 137 3.33 -4.23 25.29
C GLY A 137 3.35 -3.00 26.19
N LYS A 138 4.35 -2.11 26.12
CA LYS A 138 4.48 -0.96 27.03
C LYS A 138 3.50 0.18 26.69
N MET A 139 3.12 0.31 25.42
CA MET A 139 2.32 1.44 24.91
C MET A 139 0.78 1.24 24.99
N HIS A 140 0.28 0.27 25.76
CA HIS A 140 -1.16 -0.10 25.81
C HIS A 140 -1.93 0.49 26.98
N LYS A 141 -1.31 1.41 27.73
CA LYS A 141 -1.89 2.01 28.93
C LYS A 141 -2.05 3.50 28.73
N THR A 142 -3.23 4.04 28.99
CA THR A 142 -3.46 5.49 28.95
C THR A 142 -4.37 5.91 30.12
N CYS A 143 -4.58 7.21 30.28
CA CYS A 143 -5.38 7.77 31.36
C CYS A 143 -6.88 7.73 31.02
N TYR A 144 -7.63 7.03 31.85
CA TYR A 144 -9.10 6.95 31.79
C TYR A 144 -9.70 7.67 32.99
N PHE A 145 -10.93 8.17 32.89
CA PHE A 145 -11.68 8.59 34.08
C PHE A 145 -12.03 7.36 34.93
N SER A 146 -11.84 7.42 36.26
CA SER A 146 -11.92 6.26 37.17
C SER A 146 -13.15 5.36 36.98
N ASP A 147 -14.32 5.95 36.70
CA ASP A 147 -15.59 5.23 36.60
C ASP A 147 -16.09 5.02 35.15
N THR A 148 -15.31 5.40 34.14
CA THR A 148 -15.75 5.27 32.73
C THR A 148 -14.65 4.71 31.82
N ASN A 149 -15.04 4.18 30.66
CA ASN A 149 -14.10 3.77 29.61
C ASN A 149 -13.78 4.91 28.64
N VAL A 150 -13.90 6.16 29.09
CA VAL A 150 -13.60 7.35 28.29
C VAL A 150 -12.18 7.78 28.58
N ILE A 151 -11.39 7.97 27.53
CA ILE A 151 -10.04 8.51 27.58
C ILE A 151 -10.12 9.95 28.07
N ALA A 152 -9.30 10.31 29.06
CA ALA A 152 -9.38 11.61 29.73
C ALA A 152 -8.69 12.75 28.98
N GLU A 153 -7.82 12.43 28.02
CA GLU A 153 -6.98 13.38 27.28
C GLU A 153 -7.35 13.37 25.79
N ASP A 154 -7.35 14.55 25.15
CA ASP A 154 -7.60 14.68 23.71
C ASP A 154 -6.45 14.08 22.87
N GLU A 155 -5.23 14.18 23.38
CA GLU A 155 -4.02 13.54 22.82
C GLU A 155 -3.52 12.46 23.79
N PRO A 156 -4.02 11.21 23.67
CA PRO A 156 -3.66 10.15 24.61
C PRO A 156 -2.20 9.74 24.46
N ALA A 157 -1.50 9.67 25.58
CA ALA A 157 -0.14 9.17 25.68
C ALA A 157 -0.04 7.95 26.60
N PRO A 158 1.04 7.15 26.50
CA PRO A 158 1.33 6.09 27.44
C PRO A 158 1.43 6.60 28.88
N CYS A 159 0.81 5.87 29.81
CA CYS A 159 0.93 6.11 31.24
C CYS A 159 1.52 4.90 31.98
N ALA A 160 2.10 5.15 33.15
CA ALA A 160 2.57 4.10 34.06
C ALA A 160 1.75 4.08 35.36
N PHE A 161 1.41 2.87 35.80
CA PHE A 161 0.72 2.65 37.09
C PHE A 161 1.64 2.96 38.29
N SER A 162 2.94 2.71 38.13
CA SER A 162 3.96 2.94 39.15
C SER A 162 5.35 3.02 38.48
N GLY A 163 6.29 3.73 39.11
CA GLY A 163 7.65 3.91 38.62
C GLY A 163 7.91 5.27 37.96
N ASN A 164 8.88 5.31 37.05
CA ASN A 164 9.39 6.54 36.42
C ASN A 164 8.59 6.99 35.19
N GLY A 165 7.51 6.30 34.83
CA GLY A 165 6.67 6.68 33.69
C GLY A 165 5.71 7.81 34.02
N ARG A 166 5.10 8.39 32.99
CA ARG A 166 4.11 9.47 33.14
C ARG A 166 2.93 9.01 34.00
N GLN A 167 2.61 9.80 35.01
CA GLN A 167 1.41 9.64 35.84
C GLN A 167 0.28 10.51 35.28
N CYS A 168 -0.96 10.08 35.48
CA CYS A 168 -2.13 10.83 35.04
C CYS A 168 -2.27 12.12 35.88
N PRO A 169 -2.24 13.31 35.26
CA PRO A 169 -2.18 14.58 36.00
C PRO A 169 -3.52 15.04 36.56
N MET A 170 -4.64 14.53 36.02
CA MET A 170 -5.99 14.98 36.35
C MET A 170 -6.57 14.21 37.55
N ASN A 171 -7.17 14.93 38.49
CA ASN A 171 -7.90 14.31 39.61
C ASN A 171 -9.09 13.48 39.09
N GLY A 172 -9.25 12.26 39.60
CA GLY A 172 -10.28 11.32 39.14
C GLY A 172 -9.94 10.59 37.85
N THR A 173 -8.67 10.57 37.45
CA THR A 173 -8.17 9.73 36.37
C THR A 173 -7.27 8.62 36.89
N GLU A 174 -7.32 7.46 36.24
CA GLU A 174 -6.48 6.31 36.54
C GLU A 174 -5.79 5.78 35.28
N CYS A 175 -4.57 5.27 35.47
CA CYS A 175 -3.83 4.65 34.39
C CYS A 175 -4.30 3.20 34.19
N ARG A 176 -5.02 2.94 33.10
CA ARG A 176 -5.60 1.63 32.80
C ARG A 176 -5.08 1.11 31.45
N GLY A 177 -4.94 -0.21 31.35
CA GLY A 177 -4.68 -0.88 30.08
C GLY A 177 -5.93 -0.98 29.20
N GLY A 178 -5.75 -1.43 27.96
CA GLY A 178 -6.85 -1.60 26.99
C GLY A 178 -6.93 -0.47 25.95
N TRP A 179 -5.96 0.44 25.95
CA TRP A 179 -5.78 1.39 24.87
C TRP A 179 -5.09 0.68 23.68
N PRO A 180 -5.58 0.84 22.43
CA PRO A 180 -4.94 0.27 21.24
C PRO A 180 -3.51 0.78 21.01
N GLY A 181 -3.12 1.88 21.63
CA GLY A 181 -1.81 2.50 21.49
C GLY A 181 -1.84 3.79 20.67
N PRO A 182 -0.68 4.47 20.56
CA PRO A 182 -0.60 5.74 19.86
C PRO A 182 -0.97 5.61 18.37
N ASN A 183 -1.50 6.68 17.76
CA ASN A 183 -1.96 6.70 16.37
C ASN A 183 -2.95 5.57 16.01
N GLY A 184 -3.85 5.21 16.92
CA GLY A 184 -4.81 4.12 16.71
C GLY A 184 -4.17 2.73 16.73
N GLY A 185 -3.02 2.59 17.40
CA GLY A 185 -2.27 1.34 17.51
C GLY A 185 -1.34 1.06 16.33
N ILE A 186 -1.03 2.04 15.48
CA ILE A 186 -0.10 1.87 14.36
C ILE A 186 1.35 1.96 14.85
N THR A 187 1.65 2.92 15.73
CA THR A 187 2.99 3.16 16.26
C THR A 187 3.17 2.42 17.58
N ASN A 188 3.69 1.19 17.51
CA ASN A 188 3.96 0.32 18.64
C ASN A 188 5.15 -0.61 18.34
N PHE A 189 5.60 -1.32 19.38
CA PHE A 189 6.69 -2.29 19.32
C PHE A 189 6.22 -3.71 19.71
N ASP A 190 4.98 -4.11 19.41
CA ASP A 190 4.48 -5.43 19.82
C ASP A 190 4.81 -6.54 18.84
N ASN A 191 4.95 -6.18 17.56
CA ASN A 191 5.24 -7.10 16.48
C ASN A 191 6.38 -6.56 15.64
N PHE A 192 7.16 -7.45 15.04
CA PHE A 192 8.30 -7.08 14.20
C PHE A 192 7.95 -6.08 13.08
N ALA A 193 6.79 -6.25 12.43
CA ALA A 193 6.36 -5.36 11.35
C ALA A 193 6.01 -3.94 11.83
N PHE A 194 5.31 -3.80 12.96
CA PHE A 194 4.99 -2.49 13.54
C PHE A 194 6.22 -1.81 14.13
N ALA A 195 7.13 -2.57 14.75
CA ALA A 195 8.42 -2.07 15.20
C ALA A 195 9.26 -1.54 14.01
N MET A 196 9.31 -2.28 12.89
CA MET A 196 9.98 -1.84 11.67
C MET A 196 9.35 -0.56 11.09
N LEU A 197 8.01 -0.46 11.05
CA LEU A 197 7.30 0.73 10.59
C LEU A 197 7.61 1.95 11.47
N THR A 198 7.58 1.78 12.78
CA THR A 198 7.87 2.84 13.76
C THR A 198 9.32 3.31 13.65
N VAL A 199 10.28 2.39 13.53
CA VAL A 199 11.70 2.72 13.31
C VAL A 199 11.90 3.43 11.97
N PHE A 200 11.20 3.00 10.91
CA PHE A 200 11.26 3.67 9.61
C PHE A 200 10.76 5.12 9.70
N GLN A 201 9.62 5.35 10.36
CA GLN A 201 9.10 6.69 10.63
C GLN A 201 10.12 7.56 11.41
N CYS A 202 10.79 6.99 12.42
CA CYS A 202 11.83 7.72 13.15
C CYS A 202 13.02 8.11 12.26
N ILE A 203 13.45 7.23 11.35
CA ILE A 203 14.59 7.47 10.45
C ILE A 203 14.25 8.53 9.38
N THR A 204 12.99 8.64 8.96
CA THR A 204 12.55 9.72 8.06
C THR A 204 12.46 11.08 8.75
N MET A 205 12.77 11.16 10.05
CA MET A 205 12.74 12.37 10.88
C MET A 205 11.35 13.02 10.98
N GLU A 206 10.28 12.23 10.82
CA GLU A 206 8.91 12.70 10.94
C GLU A 206 8.24 12.03 12.15
N GLY A 207 7.74 12.82 13.11
CA GLY A 207 7.06 12.29 14.31
C GLY A 207 7.95 11.46 15.24
N TRP A 208 9.28 11.49 15.05
CA TRP A 208 10.23 10.75 15.88
C TRP A 208 10.26 11.24 17.34
N THR A 209 9.99 12.54 17.55
CA THR A 209 9.88 13.13 18.90
C THR A 209 8.69 12.58 19.65
N ASP A 210 7.60 12.28 18.95
CA ASP A 210 6.38 11.76 19.57
C ASP A 210 6.64 10.34 20.06
N VAL A 211 7.28 9.51 19.22
CA VAL A 211 7.74 8.17 19.60
C VAL A 211 8.75 8.20 20.74
N LEU A 212 9.59 9.24 20.83
CA LEU A 212 10.53 9.41 21.95
C LEU A 212 9.84 9.77 23.27
N TYR A 213 8.76 10.57 23.21
CA TYR A 213 8.02 11.00 24.41
C TYR A 213 7.02 9.96 24.91
N TRP A 214 6.60 9.03 24.06
CA TRP A 214 5.74 7.89 24.40
C TRP A 214 6.52 6.75 25.08
#